data_AF-A0AA40MJC9-F1
#
_entry.id   AF-A0AA40MJC9-F1
#
_cell.length_a   1.000
_cell.length_b   1.000
_cell.length_c   1.000
_cell.angle_alpha   90.00
_cell.angle_beta   90.00
_cell.angle_gamma   90.00
#
_symmetry.space_group_name_H-M   'P 1'
#
loop_
_entity.id
_entity.type
_entity.pdbx_description
1 polymer ?
#
loop_
_entity_poly.entity_id
_entity_poly.type
_entity_poly.pdbx_seq_one_letter_code
_entity_poly.pdbx_strand_id
1 'polypeptide(L)' 'MFIATLIAEGLTAGQLSEAGDRLAAVRCAPGSWRWLDEGVAADLEFAMHPDAARAALEGAFPATDVAVQPAT' A
#
# COMPACT_ATOMS: atom_id res chain seq x y z
N MET A 1 9.15 10.97 -0.78
CA MET A 1 8.24 10.17 0.06
C MET A 1 6.98 9.95 -0.76
N PHE A 2 6.40 8.76 -0.69
CA PHE A 2 5.23 8.35 -1.47
C PHE A 2 4.22 7.67 -0.57
N ILE A 3 2.99 7.64 -1.03
CA ILE A 3 1.87 6.94 -0.39
C ILE A 3 1.31 5.98 -1.43
N ALA A 4 1.11 4.72 -1.01
CA ALA A 4 0.27 3.76 -1.71
C ALA A 4 -1.06 3.68 -0.96
N THR A 5 -2.13 4.15 -1.57
CA THR A 5 -3.49 4.01 -1.04
C THR A 5 -4.08 2.71 -1.58
N LEU A 6 -4.42 1.78 -0.68
CA LEU A 6 -5.14 0.55 -1.00
C LEU A 6 -6.62 0.76 -0.73
N ILE A 7 -7.47 0.39 -1.68
CA ILE A 7 -8.92 0.59 -1.62
C ILE A 7 -9.61 -0.73 -1.94
N ALA A 8 -10.34 -1.28 -0.99
CA ALA A 8 -11.08 -2.53 -1.12
C ALA A 8 -12.13 -2.67 -0.02
N GLU A 9 -13.27 -3.29 -0.32
CA GLU A 9 -14.24 -3.70 0.71
C GLU A 9 -13.70 -4.88 1.55
N GLY A 10 -13.69 -4.73 2.87
CA GLY A 10 -13.22 -5.77 3.80
C GLY A 10 -11.71 -5.81 3.96
N LEU A 11 -11.01 -4.71 3.72
CA LEU A 11 -9.56 -4.60 3.91
C LEU A 11 -9.21 -4.83 5.39
N THR A 12 -8.18 -5.63 5.66
CA THR A 12 -7.77 -6.00 7.02
C THR A 12 -6.39 -5.45 7.38
N ALA A 13 -6.14 -5.23 8.67
CA ALA A 13 -4.80 -4.84 9.15
C ALA A 13 -3.71 -5.86 8.76
N GLY A 14 -4.07 -7.14 8.63
CA GLY A 14 -3.16 -8.19 8.15
C GLY A 14 -2.74 -7.96 6.70
N GLN A 15 -3.67 -7.59 5.81
CA GLN A 15 -3.35 -7.24 4.43
C GLN A 15 -2.49 -5.97 4.33
N LEU A 16 -2.68 -4.99 5.22
CA LEU A 16 -1.82 -3.80 5.26
C LEU A 16 -0.40 -4.12 5.72
N SER A 17 -0.25 -5.04 6.68
CA SER A 17 1.06 -5.57 7.06
C SER A 17 1.72 -6.30 5.89
N GLU A 18 0.97 -7.17 5.20
CA GLU A 18 1.46 -7.90 4.02
C GLU A 18 1.84 -6.95 2.87
N ALA A 19 1.08 -5.88 2.65
CA ALA A 19 1.40 -4.84 1.69
C ALA A 19 2.76 -4.19 2.01
N GLY A 20 3.01 -3.91 3.29
CA GLY A 20 4.31 -3.47 3.79
C GLY A 20 5.43 -4.46 3.44
N ASP A 21 5.24 -5.74 3.73
CA ASP A 21 6.24 -6.79 3.42
C ASP A 21 6.54 -6.89 1.92
N ARG A 22 5.51 -6.77 1.07
CA ARG A 22 5.68 -6.75 -0.39
C ARG A 22 6.50 -5.56 -0.85
N LEU A 23 6.24 -4.36 -0.31
CA LEU A 23 7.05 -3.17 -0.57
C LEU A 23 8.50 -3.34 -0.09
N ALA A 24 8.72 -3.98 1.06
CA ALA A 24 10.05 -4.29 1.56
C ALA A 24 10.80 -5.25 0.62
N ALA A 25 10.13 -6.27 0.09
CA ALA A 25 10.71 -7.26 -0.82
C ALA A 25 11.24 -6.62 -2.12
N VAL A 26 10.60 -5.55 -2.58
CA VAL A 26 11.05 -4.75 -3.75
C VAL A 26 11.85 -3.51 -3.37
N ARG A 27 12.37 -3.44 -2.13
CA ARG A 27 13.25 -2.37 -1.63
C ARG A 27 12.64 -0.96 -1.69
N CYS A 28 11.33 -0.83 -1.56
CA CYS A 28 10.64 0.47 -1.55
C CYS A 28 10.76 1.21 -0.20
N ALA A 29 11.32 0.57 0.83
CA ALA A 29 11.46 1.08 2.19
C ALA A 29 10.10 1.56 2.77
N PRO A 30 9.19 0.63 3.09
CA PRO A 30 7.89 0.95 3.65
C PRO A 30 8.02 1.60 5.04
N GLY A 31 7.11 2.52 5.33
CA GLY A 31 6.91 3.17 6.62
C GLY A 31 5.66 2.64 7.33
N SER A 32 4.97 3.53 8.06
CA SER A 32 3.69 3.21 8.68
C SER A 32 2.54 3.18 7.66
N TRP A 33 1.49 2.44 8.01
CA TRP A 33 0.19 2.59 7.38
C TRP A 33 -0.81 3.24 8.35
N ARG A 34 -1.87 3.83 7.79
CA ARG A 34 -3.01 4.34 8.54
C ARG A 34 -4.31 4.09 7.79
N TRP A 35 -5.40 3.85 8.52
CA TRP A 35 -6.73 3.84 7.92
C TRP A 35 -7.11 5.24 7.46
N LEU A 36 -7.67 5.33 6.26
CA LEU A 36 -8.48 6.45 5.81
C LEU A 36 -9.95 6.21 6.14
N ASP A 37 -10.40 4.98 5.86
CA ASP A 37 -11.70 4.43 6.24
C ASP A 37 -11.50 2.95 6.61
N GLU A 38 -11.79 2.59 7.85
CA GLU A 38 -11.44 1.28 8.38
C GLU A 38 -12.23 0.17 7.67
N GLY A 39 -11.50 -0.79 7.09
CA GLY A 39 -12.10 -1.83 6.28
C GLY A 39 -12.33 -1.48 4.81
N VAL A 40 -12.08 -0.23 4.40
CA VAL A 40 -12.35 0.24 3.03
C VAL A 40 -11.12 0.83 2.36
N ALA A 41 -10.36 1.69 3.05
CA ALA A 41 -9.22 2.37 2.47
C ALA A 41 -8.12 2.66 3.50
N ALA A 42 -6.87 2.46 3.10
CA ALA A 42 -5.71 2.77 3.93
C ALA A 42 -4.56 3.32 3.11
N ASP A 43 -3.82 4.26 3.71
CA ASP A 43 -2.54 4.75 3.19
C ASP A 43 -1.40 3.91 3.76
N LEU A 44 -0.46 3.53 2.91
CA LEU A 44 0.82 2.95 3.28
C LEU A 44 1.96 3.85 2.78
N GLU A 45 2.77 4.36 3.70
CA GLU A 45 3.91 5.22 3.38
C GLU A 45 5.10 4.40 2.88
N PHE A 46 5.89 4.95 1.96
CA PHE A 46 7.17 4.38 1.55
C PHE A 46 8.12 5.44 0.95
N ALA A 47 9.42 5.13 0.87
CA ALA A 47 10.42 6.14 0.55
C ALA A 47 10.80 6.24 -0.94
N MET A 48 10.78 5.12 -1.67
CA MET A 48 11.44 5.03 -2.99
C MET A 48 10.75 4.05 -3.95
N HIS A 49 11.08 4.16 -5.24
CA HIS A 49 10.63 3.27 -6.31
C HIS A 49 9.10 3.17 -6.51
N PRO A 50 8.40 4.28 -6.83
CA PRO A 50 6.94 4.28 -6.96
C PRO A 50 6.40 3.30 -8.02
N ASP A 51 7.11 3.11 -9.14
CA ASP A 51 6.68 2.16 -10.18
C ASP A 51 6.79 0.70 -9.70
N ALA A 52 7.85 0.37 -8.93
CA ALA A 52 8.02 -0.96 -8.35
C ALA A 52 7.01 -1.21 -7.23
N ALA A 53 6.71 -0.18 -6.43
CA ALA A 53 5.68 -0.24 -5.40
C ALA A 53 4.30 -0.55 -6.01
N ARG A 54 3.92 0.15 -7.07
CA ARG A 54 2.67 -0.14 -7.78
C ARG A 54 2.66 -1.57 -8.31
N ALA A 55 3.71 -1.99 -9.00
CA ALA A 55 3.79 -3.34 -9.56
C ALA A 55 3.73 -4.46 -8.49
N ALA A 56 4.25 -4.22 -7.28
CA ALA A 56 4.24 -5.18 -6.19
C ALA A 56 2.86 -5.33 -5.50
N LEU A 57 2.03 -4.28 -5.57
CA LEU A 57 0.73 -4.20 -4.90
C LEU A 57 -0.45 -4.45 -5.83
N GLU A 58 -0.33 -4.10 -7.11
CA GLU A 58 -1.40 -4.28 -8.10
C GLU A 58 -1.75 -5.78 -8.23
N GLY A 59 -3.02 -6.12 -7.97
CA GLY A 59 -3.50 -7.50 -8.00
C GLY A 59 -2.99 -8.40 -6.85
N ALA A 60 -2.27 -7.85 -5.87
CA ALA A 60 -1.79 -8.60 -4.71
C ALA A 60 -2.94 -9.09 -3.80
N PHE A 61 -4.03 -8.34 -3.76
CA PHE A 61 -5.19 -8.60 -2.94
C PHE A 61 -6.46 -8.64 -3.81
N PRO A 62 -7.44 -9.52 -3.50
CA PRO A 62 -8.69 -9.59 -4.24
C PRO A 62 -9.44 -8.26 -4.25
N ALA A 63 -9.95 -7.85 -5.42
CA ALA A 63 -10.79 -6.67 -5.58
C ALA A 63 -10.24 -5.39 -4.92
N THR A 64 -8.91 -5.22 -4.95
CA THR A 64 -8.22 -4.08 -4.33
C THR A 64 -7.61 -3.19 -5.41
N ASP A 65 -8.02 -1.93 -5.42
CA ASP A 65 -7.42 -0.88 -6.24
C ASP A 65 -6.22 -0.26 -5.51
N VAL A 66 -5.19 0.13 -6.28
CA VAL A 66 -3.97 0.73 -5.73
C VAL A 66 -3.68 2.06 -6.42
N ALA A 67 -3.59 3.13 -5.63
CA ALA A 67 -3.14 4.44 -6.08
C ALA A 67 -1.78 4.78 -5.46
N VAL A 68 -0.78 5.07 -6.30
CA VAL A 68 0.55 5.51 -5.84
C VAL A 68 0.73 6.99 -6.17
N GLN A 69 1.09 7.79 -5.17
CA GLN A 69 1.24 9.24 -5.29
C GLN A 69 2.42 9.75 -4.46
N PRO A 70 3.07 10.87 -4.84
CA PRO A 70 3.99 11.57 -3.95
C PRO A 70 3.28 12.02 -2.67
N ALA A 71 3.93 11.85 -1.52
CA ALA A 71 3.48 12.45 -0.27
C ALA A 71 3.79 13.96 -0.33
N THR A 72 2.76 14.79 -0.16
CA THR A 72 2.87 16.25 -0.09
C THR A 72 3.04 16.74 1.34
#